data_AF-A0A2U0D8Z5-F1
#
_entry.id   AF-A0A2U0D8Z5-F1
#
_cell.length_a   1.000
_cell.length_b   1.000
_cell.length_c   1.000
_cell.angle_alpha   90.00
_cell.angle_beta   90.00
_cell.angle_gamma   90.00
#
_symmetry.space_group_name_H-M   'P 1'
#
loop_
_entity.id
_entity.type
_entity.pdbx_description
1 polymer ?
#
loop_
_entity_poly.entity_id
_entity_poly.type
_entity_poly.pdbx_seq_one_letter_code
_entity_poly.pdbx_strand_id
1 'polypeptide(L)'
;MANITNNRLNAGLTPAQINAVKTSIQNMYTQLPMLLGLTTYERIAHPKINVANKAFTEDAINAIANNSDMLPGYLDAAPMKTDLQLFTQLDELTALVIAYFLPRQRLGYLVQVSCTTA
;
A
#
# COMPACT_ATOMS: atom_id res chain seq x y z
N MET A 1 31.14 -26.51 -4.85
CA MET A 1 30.71 -25.10 -4.75
C MET A 1 30.08 -24.69 -6.08
N ALA A 2 28.76 -24.78 -6.24
CA ALA A 2 28.08 -24.66 -7.54
C ALA A 2 27.34 -23.32 -7.77
N ASN A 3 27.37 -22.40 -6.81
CA ASN A 3 26.59 -21.15 -6.82
C ASN A 3 27.41 -19.88 -7.11
N ILE A 4 28.71 -20.01 -7.38
CA ILE A 4 29.62 -18.86 -7.57
C ILE A 4 29.79 -18.44 -9.03
N THR A 5 29.37 -19.27 -9.99
CA THR A 5 29.65 -19.06 -11.42
C THR A 5 28.49 -18.45 -12.20
N ASN A 6 27.34 -18.19 -11.56
CA ASN A 6 26.16 -17.66 -12.25
C ASN A 6 25.75 -16.32 -11.64
N ASN A 7 26.54 -15.28 -11.90
CA ASN A 7 26.12 -13.90 -11.64
C ASN A 7 25.01 -13.53 -12.62
N ARG A 8 23.75 -13.75 -12.25
CA ARG A 8 22.57 -13.47 -13.07
C ARG A 8 22.18 -11.99 -13.10
N LEU A 9 22.86 -11.14 -12.33
CA LEU A 9 22.51 -9.73 -12.10
C LEU A 9 23.77 -8.88 -12.17
N ASN A 10 24.32 -8.72 -13.37
CA ASN A 10 25.36 -7.74 -13.66
C ASN A 10 24.78 -6.55 -14.42
N ALA A 11 23.76 -5.90 -13.84
CA ALA A 11 23.09 -4.75 -14.44
C ALA A 11 22.88 -3.67 -13.39
N GLY A 12 23.55 -2.53 -13.58
CA GLY A 12 23.26 -1.29 -12.85
C GLY A 12 22.09 -0.56 -13.50
N LEU A 13 21.30 0.15 -12.69
CA LEU A 13 20.32 1.08 -13.23
C LEU A 13 21.04 2.27 -13.85
N THR A 14 20.65 2.65 -15.05
CA THR A 14 21.16 3.89 -15.66
C THR A 14 20.63 5.11 -14.89
N PRO A 15 21.31 6.26 -14.93
CA PRO A 15 20.80 7.49 -14.32
C PRO A 15 19.40 7.88 -14.83
N ALA A 16 19.12 7.61 -16.12
CA ALA A 16 17.82 7.84 -16.72
C ALA A 16 16.71 6.98 -16.09
N GLN A 17 16.98 5.69 -15.85
CA GLN A 17 16.03 4.79 -15.17
C GLN A 17 15.76 5.23 -13.74
N ILE A 18 16.81 5.64 -13.00
CA ILE A 18 16.67 6.15 -11.63
C ILE A 18 15.79 7.41 -11.61
N ASN A 19 16.02 8.34 -12.53
CA ASN A 19 15.24 9.57 -12.60
C ASN A 19 13.78 9.29 -12.98
N ALA A 20 13.52 8.39 -13.93
CA ALA A 20 12.16 8.01 -14.31
C ALA A 20 11.38 7.39 -13.14
N VAL A 21 12.02 6.53 -12.34
CA VAL A 21 11.41 5.96 -11.14
C VAL A 21 11.15 7.04 -10.09
N LYS A 22 12.09 7.96 -9.85
CA LYS A 22 11.91 9.09 -8.92
C LYS A 22 10.74 9.99 -9.33
N THR A 23 10.64 10.33 -10.61
CA THR A 23 9.52 11.11 -11.15
C THR A 23 8.19 10.38 -10.98
N SER A 24 8.17 9.06 -11.21
CA SER A 24 6.95 8.26 -11.00
C SER A 24 6.52 8.27 -9.53
N ILE A 25 7.47 8.19 -8.59
CA ILE A 25 7.18 8.31 -7.15
C ILE A 25 6.61 9.69 -6.81
N GLN A 26 7.20 10.77 -7.33
CA GLN A 26 6.67 12.13 -7.14
C GLN A 26 5.26 12.28 -7.71
N ASN A 27 4.99 11.70 -8.87
CA ASN A 27 3.65 11.70 -9.47
C ASN A 27 2.63 10.92 -8.63
N MET A 28 3.02 9.82 -7.99
CA MET A 28 2.15 9.11 -7.05
C MET A 28 1.76 9.98 -5.85
N TYR A 29 2.72 10.75 -5.30
CA TYR A 29 2.43 11.70 -4.21
C TYR A 29 1.46 12.81 -4.63
N THR A 30 1.56 13.33 -5.86
CA THR A 30 0.65 14.40 -6.33
C THR A 30 -0.75 13.89 -6.64
N GLN A 31 -0.89 12.64 -7.10
CA GLN A 31 -2.19 12.02 -7.40
C GLN A 31 -2.95 11.56 -6.15
N LEU A 32 -2.26 11.36 -5.03
CA LEU A 32 -2.83 10.89 -3.77
C LEU A 32 -2.64 11.92 -2.65
N PRO A 33 -3.21 13.14 -2.77
CA PRO A 33 -3.02 14.21 -1.79
C PRO A 33 -3.62 13.88 -0.42
N MET A 34 -4.47 12.87 -0.33
CA MET A 34 -5.11 12.40 0.90
C MET A 34 -4.21 11.53 1.79
N LEU A 35 -3.09 11.03 1.27
CA LEU A 35 -2.16 10.17 2.03
C LEU A 35 -1.23 10.98 2.96
N LEU A 36 -1.61 12.20 3.31
CA LEU A 36 -0.91 13.01 4.29
C LEU A 36 -0.90 12.32 5.65
N GLY A 37 0.21 12.44 6.36
CA GLY A 37 0.33 11.87 7.69
C GLY A 37 -0.62 12.56 8.66
N LEU A 38 -1.65 11.85 9.11
CA LEU A 38 -2.50 12.26 10.24
C LEU A 38 -1.61 12.51 11.48
N THR A 39 -1.91 13.54 12.26
CA THR A 39 -1.27 13.77 13.56
C THR A 39 -1.56 12.62 14.53
N THR A 40 -0.82 12.52 15.63
CA THR A 40 -1.05 11.48 16.65
C THR A 40 -2.47 11.57 17.22
N TYR A 41 -2.99 12.78 17.41
CA TYR A 41 -4.33 13.01 17.93
C TYR A 41 -5.42 12.54 16.96
N GLU A 42 -5.32 12.94 15.68
CA GLU A 42 -6.26 12.52 14.65
C GLU A 42 -6.25 10.99 14.48
N ARG A 43 -5.07 10.36 14.57
CA ARG A 43 -4.95 8.90 14.54
C ARG A 43 -5.65 8.19 15.70
N ILE A 44 -5.89 8.85 16.83
CA ILE A 44 -6.62 8.26 17.96
C ILE A 44 -8.11 8.51 17.81
N ALA A 45 -8.49 9.70 17.36
CA ALA A 45 -9.88 10.13 17.28
C ALA A 45 -10.67 9.46 16.13
N HIS A 46 -10.02 9.10 15.02
CA HIS A 46 -10.71 8.54 13.87
C HIS A 46 -10.82 7.00 13.92
N PRO A 47 -12.03 6.44 13.78
CA PRO A 47 -12.22 5.03 13.49
C PRO A 47 -11.46 4.65 12.21
N LYS A 48 -10.78 3.49 12.22
CA LYS A 48 -9.94 3.05 11.10
C LYS A 48 -10.48 1.75 10.52
N ILE A 49 -10.53 1.66 9.20
CA ILE A 49 -10.77 0.40 8.50
C ILE A 49 -9.43 -0.32 8.32
N ASN A 50 -9.39 -1.60 8.62
CA ASN A 50 -8.28 -2.50 8.43
C ASN A 50 -8.79 -3.88 7.99
N VAL A 51 -7.87 -4.77 7.64
CA VAL A 51 -8.22 -6.12 7.16
C VAL A 51 -9.04 -6.91 8.19
N ALA A 52 -8.80 -6.69 9.48
CA ALA A 52 -9.48 -7.42 10.54
C ALA A 52 -10.93 -6.95 10.78
N ASN A 53 -11.25 -5.67 10.55
CA ASN A 53 -12.59 -5.12 10.77
C ASN A 53 -13.37 -4.81 9.49
N LYS A 54 -12.81 -5.08 8.30
CA LYS A 54 -13.47 -4.86 7.00
C LYS A 54 -14.86 -5.48 6.93
N ALA A 55 -15.00 -6.76 7.29
CA ALA A 55 -16.28 -7.46 7.25
C ALA A 55 -17.32 -6.82 8.18
N PHE A 56 -16.89 -6.40 9.37
CA PHE A 56 -17.77 -5.66 10.30
C PHE A 56 -18.21 -4.32 9.71
N THR A 57 -17.32 -3.59 9.04
CA THR A 57 -17.66 -2.32 8.39
C THR A 57 -18.67 -2.52 7.25
N GLU A 58 -18.52 -3.56 6.45
CA GLU A 58 -19.48 -3.92 5.38
C GLU A 58 -20.87 -4.21 5.97
N ASP A 59 -20.95 -5.02 7.02
CA ASP A 59 -22.20 -5.35 7.70
C ASP A 59 -22.84 -4.12 8.36
N ALA A 60 -22.03 -3.26 8.99
CA ALA A 60 -22.51 -2.01 9.59
C ALA A 60 -23.11 -1.07 8.54
N ILE A 61 -22.45 -0.90 7.39
CA ILE A 61 -22.97 -0.10 6.27
C ILE A 61 -24.30 -0.66 5.77
N ASN A 62 -24.41 -1.99 5.65
CA ASN A 62 -25.65 -2.64 5.23
C ASN A 62 -26.76 -2.47 6.26
N ALA A 63 -26.45 -2.55 7.56
CA ALA A 63 -27.42 -2.32 8.62
C ALA A 63 -27.94 -0.87 8.60
N ILE A 64 -27.05 0.11 8.42
CA ILE A 64 -27.41 1.53 8.34
C ILE A 64 -28.26 1.82 7.10
N ALA A 65 -27.88 1.28 5.94
CA ALA A 65 -28.60 1.52 4.69
C ALA A 65 -30.04 0.96 4.71
N ASN A 66 -30.29 -0.10 5.48
CA ASN A 66 -31.60 -0.77 5.51
C ASN A 66 -32.49 -0.38 6.71
N ASN A 67 -31.93 0.22 7.76
CA ASN A 67 -32.66 0.52 9.02
C ASN A 67 -32.32 1.94 9.54
N SER A 68 -32.24 2.92 8.64
CA SER A 68 -31.77 4.28 8.96
C SER A 68 -32.63 5.00 10.01
N ASP A 69 -33.89 4.62 10.13
CA ASP A 69 -34.89 5.12 11.08
C ASP A 69 -34.70 4.58 12.51
N MET A 70 -34.09 3.39 12.65
CA MET A 70 -33.80 2.77 13.95
C MET A 70 -32.45 3.19 14.53
N LEU A 71 -31.62 3.89 13.76
CA LEU A 71 -30.26 4.26 14.11
C LEU A 71 -30.12 5.75 14.39
N PRO A 72 -29.07 6.15 15.14
CA PRO A 72 -28.81 7.57 15.40
C PRO A 72 -28.59 8.34 14.10
N GLY A 73 -29.27 9.48 13.93
CA GLY A 73 -29.24 10.26 12.69
C GLY A 73 -27.91 10.92 12.32
N TYR A 74 -26.87 10.78 13.17
CA TYR A 74 -25.50 11.17 12.81
C TYR A 74 -24.77 10.09 12.00
N LEU A 75 -25.32 8.88 11.88
CA LEU A 75 -24.79 7.80 11.04
C LEU A 75 -25.32 7.95 9.62
N ASP A 76 -24.41 8.09 8.66
CA ASP A 76 -24.73 8.15 7.24
C ASP A 76 -23.95 7.08 6.47
N ALA A 77 -24.69 6.22 5.76
CA ALA A 77 -24.10 5.14 4.96
C ALA A 77 -23.34 5.65 3.74
N ALA A 78 -23.68 6.83 3.18
CA ALA A 78 -23.05 7.35 1.98
C ALA A 78 -21.54 7.68 2.15
N PRO A 79 -21.12 8.47 3.15
CA PRO A 79 -19.69 8.71 3.40
C PRO A 79 -18.96 7.42 3.80
N MET A 80 -19.59 6.55 4.61
CA MET A 80 -18.99 5.27 5.01
C MET A 80 -18.71 4.34 3.82
N LYS A 81 -19.60 4.31 2.82
CA LYS A 81 -19.36 3.57 1.56
C LYS A 81 -18.18 4.14 0.79
N THR A 82 -18.04 5.46 0.75
CA THR A 82 -16.91 6.14 0.09
C THR A 82 -15.58 5.77 0.76
N ASP A 83 -15.54 5.75 2.09
CA ASP A 83 -14.35 5.37 2.85
C ASP A 83 -13.96 3.90 2.63
N LEU A 84 -14.95 3.00 2.62
CA LEU A 84 -14.72 1.58 2.31
C LEU A 84 -14.22 1.39 0.87
N GLN A 85 -14.77 2.14 -0.09
CA GLN A 85 -14.32 2.10 -1.47
C GLN A 85 -12.86 2.55 -1.59
N LEU A 86 -12.49 3.66 -0.95
CA LEU A 86 -11.10 4.13 -0.90
C LEU A 86 -10.17 3.06 -0.30
N PHE A 87 -10.57 2.43 0.80
CA PHE A 87 -9.80 1.36 1.42
C PHE A 87 -9.52 0.22 0.43
N THR A 88 -10.53 -0.22 -0.34
CA THR A 88 -10.34 -1.28 -1.35
C THR A 88 -9.45 -0.84 -2.52
N GLN A 89 -9.56 0.40 -2.97
CA GLN A 89 -8.71 0.93 -4.04
C GLN A 89 -7.24 1.03 -3.61
N LEU A 90 -6.99 1.43 -2.36
CA LEU A 90 -5.63 1.50 -1.81
C LEU A 90 -5.02 0.12 -1.58
N ASP A 91 -5.84 -0.90 -1.26
CA ASP A 91 -5.37 -2.28 -1.10
C ASP A 91 -4.83 -2.84 -2.43
N GLU A 92 -5.55 -2.62 -3.54
CA GLU A 92 -5.09 -3.01 -4.88
C GLU A 92 -3.75 -2.35 -5.24
N LEU A 93 -3.63 -1.03 -5.06
CA LEU A 93 -2.40 -0.29 -5.34
C LEU A 93 -1.25 -0.77 -4.46
N THR A 94 -1.52 -1.05 -3.19
CA THR A 94 -0.53 -1.56 -2.23
C THR A 94 -0.02 -2.94 -2.67
N ALA A 95 -0.92 -3.84 -3.09
CA ALA A 95 -0.56 -5.15 -3.58
C ALA A 95 0.36 -5.07 -4.82
N LEU A 96 0.08 -4.15 -5.75
CA LEU A 96 0.94 -3.91 -6.92
C LEU A 96 2.34 -3.43 -6.51
N VAL A 97 2.43 -2.42 -5.65
CA VAL A 97 3.74 -1.91 -5.17
C VAL A 97 4.52 -3.02 -4.47
N ILE A 98 3.90 -3.77 -3.58
CA ILE A 98 4.53 -4.89 -2.88
C ILE A 98 5.03 -5.94 -3.89
N ALA A 99 4.23 -6.31 -4.89
CA ALA A 99 4.62 -7.29 -5.91
C ALA A 99 5.85 -6.85 -6.72
N TYR A 100 5.98 -5.55 -7.03
CA TYR A 100 7.15 -5.03 -7.75
C TYR A 100 8.41 -4.90 -6.87
N PHE A 101 8.26 -4.62 -5.57
CA PHE A 101 9.40 -4.37 -4.68
C PHE A 101 9.88 -5.59 -3.88
N LEU A 102 9.02 -6.59 -3.61
CA LEU A 102 9.41 -7.83 -2.91
C LEU A 102 10.49 -8.69 -3.59
N PRO A 103 10.60 -8.77 -4.94
CA PRO A 103 11.70 -9.47 -5.59
C PRO A 103 13.07 -8.96 -5.11
N ARG A 104 13.18 -7.68 -4.74
CA ARG A 104 14.39 -7.08 -4.17
C ARG A 104 14.81 -7.70 -2.83
N GLN A 105 13.85 -8.06 -1.97
CA GLN A 105 14.17 -8.71 -0.69
C GLN A 105 14.66 -10.15 -0.86
N ARG A 106 14.27 -10.82 -1.95
CA ARG A 106 14.86 -12.11 -2.36
C ARG A 106 16.19 -11.95 -3.10
N LEU A 107 16.42 -10.82 -3.79
CA LEU A 107 17.71 -10.50 -4.43
C LEU A 107 18.85 -10.26 -3.42
N GLY A 108 18.55 -9.78 -2.20
CA GLY A 108 19.56 -9.65 -1.13
C GLY A 108 20.30 -10.95 -0.84
N TYR A 109 19.66 -12.10 -1.10
CA TYR A 109 20.25 -13.43 -0.96
C TYR A 109 21.16 -13.84 -2.15
N LEU A 110 21.04 -13.16 -3.30
CA LEU A 110 21.79 -13.47 -4.52
C LEU A 110 22.99 -12.53 -4.74
N VAL A 111 22.95 -11.31 -4.19
CA VAL A 111 24.02 -10.29 -4.38
C VAL A 111 25.21 -10.50 -3.42
N GLN A 112 25.08 -11.36 -2.40
CA GLN A 112 26.08 -11.49 -1.34
C GLN A 112 27.39 -12.20 -1.73
N VAL A 113 27.53 -12.74 -2.96
CA VAL A 113 28.70 -13.56 -3.36
C VAL A 113 29.38 -13.04 -4.62
N SER A 114 29.79 -11.77 -4.62
CA SER A 114 30.79 -11.29 -5.59
C SER A 114 31.94 -10.52 -4.94
N CYS A 115 31.93 -10.34 -3.62
CA CYS A 115 33.05 -9.77 -2.89
C CYS A 115 33.85 -10.91 -2.23
N THR A 116 34.58 -11.68 -3.02
CA THR A 116 35.77 -12.38 -2.52
C THR A 116 36.73 -12.62 -3.68
N THR A 117 37.97 -12.19 -3.49
CA THR A 117 39.18 -12.38 -4.33
C THR A 117 39.23 -11.67 -5.69
N ALA A 118 39.85 -10.48 -5.70
CA ALA A 118 41.19 -10.26 -6.27
C ALA A 118 41.81 -9.00 -5.66
#